data_AF-A0A955XE64-F1
#
_entry.id   AF-A0A955XE64-F1
#
_cell.length_a   1.000
_cell.length_b   1.000
_cell.length_c   1.000
_cell.angle_alpha   90.00
_cell.angle_beta   90.00
_cell.angle_gamma   90.00
#
_symmetry.space_group_name_H-M   'P 1'
#
loop_
_entity.id
_entity.type
_entity.pdbx_description
1 polymer ?
#
loop_
_entity_poly.entity_id
_entity_poly.type
_entity_poly.pdbx_seq_one_letter_code
_entity_poly.pdbx_strand_id
1 'polypeptide(L)' 'PTAGVDLEELERRLVIQALDRVRGNRTQAAKLLGLNRDQMRYRVEKFNLRRP' A
#
# COMPACT_ATOMS: atom_id res chain seq x y z
N PRO A 1 8.19 -16.27 9.90
CA PRO A 1 9.14 -15.94 10.99
C PRO A 1 8.78 -16.70 12.26
N THR A 2 9.79 -17.03 13.09
CA THR A 2 9.62 -17.76 14.36
C THR A 2 8.73 -17.04 15.38
N ALA A 3 8.61 -15.72 15.29
CA ALA A 3 7.73 -14.89 16.13
C ALA A 3 6.40 -14.48 15.44
N GLY A 4 6.12 -14.98 14.23
CA GLY A 4 5.01 -14.51 13.41
C GLY A 4 5.27 -13.17 12.74
N VAL A 5 4.31 -12.72 11.92
CA VAL A 5 4.29 -11.39 11.32
C VAL A 5 2.85 -10.92 11.26
N ASP A 6 2.62 -9.66 11.64
CA ASP A 6 1.35 -9.00 11.37
C ASP A 6 1.30 -8.66 9.87
N LEU A 7 0.53 -9.44 9.14
CA LEU A 7 0.37 -9.26 7.69
C LEU A 7 -0.34 -7.96 7.35
N GLU A 8 -1.21 -7.45 8.23
CA GLU A 8 -1.94 -6.22 8.00
C GLU A 8 -1.02 -5.01 8.16
N GLU A 9 -0.21 -4.98 9.20
CA GLU A 9 0.79 -3.92 9.39
C GLU A 9 1.89 -3.98 8.31
N LEU A 10 2.31 -5.19 7.91
CA LEU A 10 3.25 -5.35 6.79
C LEU A 10 2.64 -4.80 5.50
N GLU A 11 1.39 -5.16 5.19
CA GLU A 11 0.68 -4.65 4.02
C GLU A 11 0.58 -3.12 4.06
N ARG A 12 0.20 -2.53 5.20
CA ARG A 12 0.12 -1.08 5.39
C ARG A 12 1.46 -0.41 5.09
N ARG A 13 2.57 -0.94 5.63
CA ARG A 13 3.92 -0.40 5.39
C ARG A 13 4.31 -0.46 3.92
N LEU A 14 4.01 -1.56 3.23
CA LEU A 14 4.32 -1.70 1.81
C LEU A 14 3.54 -0.70 0.96
N VAL A 15 2.26 -0.47 1.28
CA VAL A 15 1.41 0.52 0.60
C VAL A 15 1.95 1.93 0.77
N ILE A 16 2.33 2.31 2.00
CA ILE A 16 2.92 3.63 2.29
C ILE A 16 4.21 3.82 1.48
N GLN A 17 5.14 2.85 1.56
CA GLN A 17 6.40 2.98 0.85
C GLN A 17 6.22 3.02 -0.68
N ALA A 18 5.26 2.28 -1.23
CA ALA A 18 4.96 2.32 -2.66
C ALA A 18 4.42 3.70 -3.07
N LEU A 19 3.53 4.30 -2.27
CA LEU A 19 3.02 5.66 -2.51
C LEU A 19 4.15 6.69 -2.45
N ASP A 20 5.02 6.62 -1.45
CA ASP A 20 6.11 7.58 -1.28
C ASP A 20 7.10 7.52 -2.45
N ARG A 21 7.48 6.31 -2.90
CA ARG A 21 8.40 6.11 -4.03
C ARG A 21 7.91 6.76 -5.34
N VAL A 22 6.60 6.87 -5.52
CA VAL A 22 5.97 7.39 -6.74
C VAL A 22 5.23 8.71 -6.50
N ARG A 23 5.53 9.39 -5.38
CA ARG A 23 4.96 10.69 -5.01
C ARG A 23 3.43 10.72 -5.04
N GLY A 24 2.81 9.65 -4.54
CA GLY A 24 1.35 9.53 -4.41
C GLY A 24 0.62 9.05 -5.68
N ASN A 25 1.32 8.76 -6.78
CA ASN A 25 0.71 8.17 -7.97
C ASN A 25 0.21 6.74 -7.71
N ARG A 26 -1.08 6.59 -7.40
CA ARG A 26 -1.70 5.32 -7.04
C ARG A 26 -1.56 4.24 -8.12
N THR A 27 -1.59 4.61 -9.40
CA THR A 27 -1.43 3.64 -10.50
C THR A 27 0.00 3.10 -10.56
N GLN A 28 1.00 3.94 -10.35
CA GLN A 28 2.40 3.48 -10.30
C GLN A 28 2.70 2.71 -9.00
N ALA A 29 2.14 3.13 -7.87
CA ALA A 29 2.28 2.42 -6.60
C ALA A 29 1.67 1.01 -6.67
N ALA A 30 0.52 0.86 -7.32
CA ALA A 30 -0.09 -0.43 -7.58
C ALA A 30 0.86 -1.34 -8.39
N LYS A 31 1.47 -0.82 -9.46
CA LYS A 31 2.45 -1.55 -10.28
C LYS A 31 3.65 -2.03 -9.45
N LEU A 32 4.17 -1.21 -8.53
CA LEU A 32 5.29 -1.60 -7.65
C LEU A 32 4.95 -2.78 -6.73
N LEU A 33 3.69 -2.93 -6.36
CA LEU A 33 3.22 -4.02 -5.49
C LEU A 33 2.60 -5.19 -6.27
N GLY A 34 2.64 -5.16 -7.62
CA GLY A 34 1.99 -6.19 -8.45
C GLY A 34 0.46 -6.18 -8.33
N LEU A 35 -0.12 -5.05 -7.95
CA LEU A 35 -1.56 -4.87 -7.76
C LEU A 35 -2.17 -4.11 -8.95
N ASN A 36 -3.47 -4.30 -9.15
CA ASN A 36 -4.25 -3.41 -10.00
C ASN A 36 -4.66 -2.12 -9.26
N ARG A 37 -5.18 -1.15 -10.02
CA ARG A 37 -5.58 0.16 -9.48
C ARG A 37 -6.66 0.07 -8.40
N ASP A 38 -7.63 -0.83 -8.55
CA ASP A 38 -8.75 -0.98 -7.61
C ASP A 38 -8.29 -1.61 -6.29
N GLN A 39 -7.42 -2.60 -6.35
CA GLN A 39 -6.74 -3.20 -5.19
C GLN A 39 -5.91 -2.17 -4.41
N MET A 40 -5.25 -1.25 -5.12
CA MET A 40 -4.53 -0.15 -4.50
C MET A 40 -5.49 0.88 -3.89
N ARG A 41 -6.56 1.25 -4.60
CA ARG A 41 -7.59 2.16 -4.08
C ARG A 41 -8.16 1.63 -2.76
N TYR A 42 -8.57 0.36 -2.73
CA TYR A 42 -9.10 -0.30 -1.55
C TYR A 42 -8.12 -0.23 -0.37
N ARG A 43 -6.83 -0.49 -0.59
CA ARG A 43 -5.81 -0.41 0.48
C ARG A 43 -5.61 1.01 1.00
N VAL A 44 -5.59 2.00 0.12
CA VAL A 44 -5.49 3.42 0.52
C VAL A 44 -6.67 3.81 1.40
N GLU A 45 -7.88 3.35 1.06
CA GLU A 45 -9.10 3.57 1.85
C GLU A 45 -9.06 2.81 3.18
N LYS A 46 -8.76 1.50 3.14
CA LYS A 46 -8.64 0.63 4.31
C LYS A 46 -7.70 1.20 5.37
N PHE A 47 -6.56 1.73 4.94
CA PHE A 47 -5.53 2.27 5.84
C PHE A 47 -5.65 3.78 6.08
N ASN A 48 -6.72 4.42 5.60
CA ASN A 48 -6.96 5.87 5.71
C ASN A 48 -5.76 6.71 5.23
N LEU A 49 -5.10 6.30 4.15
CA LEU A 49 -3.93 6.97 3.58
C LEU A 49 -4.29 8.09 2.60
N ARG A 50 -5.52 8.59 2.65
CA ARG A 50 -5.94 9.75 1.86
C ARG A 50 -5.26 10.99 2.47
N ARG A 51 -4.29 11.56 1.75
CA ARG A 51 -3.81 12.91 2.07
C ARG A 51 -5.00 13.89 1.99
N PRO A 52 -5.05 14.92 2.86
CA PRO A 52 -5.97 16.05 2.66
C PRO A 52 -5.72 16.73 1.30
#